data_AF-A0A350G1C5-F1
#
_entry.id   AF-A0A350G1C5-F1
#
_cell.length_a   1.000
_cell.length_b   1.000
_cell.length_c   1.000
_cell.angle_alpha   90.00
_cell.angle_beta   90.00
_cell.angle_gamma   90.00
#
_symmetry.space_group_name_H-M   'P 1'
#
loop_
_entity.id
_entity.type
_entity.pdbx_description
1 polymer ?
#
loop_
_entity_poly.entity_id
_entity_poly.type
_entity_poly.pdbx_seq_one_letter_code
_entity_poly.pdbx_strand_id
1 'polypeptide(L)'
;MDAKTLRARYEKLKSEIHSHNYRYHVLDSPIISDVEYDQLLNEVKRIETEHSGWITPDSPTQRAGSKPADRFEKIRHPAPILSLANAFGADD
;
A
#
# COMPACT_ATOMS: atom_id res chain seq x y z
N MET A 1 15.53 -4.94 22.59
CA MET A 1 15.72 -3.59 21.99
C MET A 1 14.84 -2.62 22.75
N ASP A 2 15.28 -1.40 23.00
CA ASP A 2 14.44 -0.36 23.60
C ASP A 2 13.22 -0.11 22.69
N ALA A 3 12.01 0.00 23.25
CA ALA A 3 10.76 0.10 22.49
C ALA A 3 10.78 1.30 21.53
N LYS A 4 11.50 2.37 21.89
CA LYS A 4 11.70 3.55 21.05
C LYS A 4 12.56 3.25 19.81
N THR A 5 13.61 2.45 19.98
CA THR A 5 14.48 2.03 18.86
C THR A 5 13.77 1.07 17.92
N LEU A 6 12.93 0.19 18.46
CA LEU A 6 12.14 -0.74 17.65
C LEU A 6 11.08 -0.02 16.83
N ARG A 7 10.41 0.99 17.40
CA ARG A 7 9.45 1.82 16.67
C ARG A 7 10.11 2.63 15.56
N ALA A 8 11.30 3.19 15.79
CA ALA A 8 12.06 3.87 14.74
C ALA A 8 12.45 2.92 13.59
N ARG A 9 12.84 1.67 13.91
CA ARG A 9 13.10 0.63 12.91
C ARG A 9 11.85 0.29 12.11
N TYR A 10 10.70 0.13 12.78
CA TYR A 10 9.41 -0.14 12.14
C TYR A 10 9.02 0.93 11.12
N GLU A 11 9.09 2.22 11.50
CA GLU A 11 8.79 3.32 10.58
C GLU A 11 9.73 3.36 9.37
N LYS A 12 11.02 3.06 9.60
CA LYS A 12 12.00 2.97 8.52
C LYS A 12 11.66 1.85 7.53
N LEU A 13 11.32 0.66 8.03
CA LEU A 13 10.90 -0.48 7.20
C LEU A 13 9.65 -0.17 6.38
N LYS A 14 8.65 0.50 6.99
CA LYS A 14 7.45 0.96 6.26
C LYS A 14 7.83 1.88 5.10
N SER A 15 8.68 2.87 5.36
CA SER A 15 9.14 3.81 4.32
C SER A 15 9.91 3.11 3.20
N GLU A 16 10.76 2.14 3.54
CA GLU A 16 11.56 1.36 2.59
C GLU A 16 10.66 0.51 1.69
N ILE A 17 9.73 -0.25 2.28
CA ILE A 17 8.73 -1.04 1.54
C ILE A 17 7.86 -0.15 0.64
N HIS A 18 7.49 1.06 1.09
CA HIS A 18 6.73 1.98 0.26
C HIS A 18 7.52 2.46 -0.96
N SER A 19 8.81 2.77 -0.77
CA SER A 19 9.72 3.14 -1.86
C SER A 19 9.88 2.00 -2.87
N HIS A 20 10.08 0.77 -2.40
CA HIS A 20 10.17 -0.40 -3.28
C HIS A 20 8.88 -0.66 -4.05
N ASN A 21 7.71 -0.55 -3.39
CA ASN A 21 6.42 -0.67 -4.05
C ASN A 21 6.20 0.40 -5.12
N TYR A 22 6.57 1.65 -4.85
CA TYR A 22 6.49 2.72 -5.85
C TYR A 22 7.36 2.42 -7.06
N ARG A 23 8.60 1.97 -6.82
CA ARG A 23 9.54 1.61 -7.89
C ARG A 23 9.07 0.41 -8.71
N TYR A 24 8.45 -0.58 -8.07
CA TYR A 24 7.90 -1.77 -8.73
C TYR A 24 6.62 -1.47 -9.51
N HIS A 25 5.63 -0.80 -8.90
CA HIS A 25 4.30 -0.64 -9.49
C HIS A 25 4.13 0.63 -10.35
N VAL A 26 4.90 1.69 -10.09
CA VAL A 26 4.73 2.98 -10.77
C VAL A 26 5.86 3.25 -11.76
N LEU A 27 7.11 2.99 -11.35
CA LEU A 27 8.28 3.31 -12.18
C LEU A 27 8.75 2.14 -13.06
N ASP A 28 8.18 0.93 -12.89
CA ASP A 28 8.61 -0.30 -13.56
C ASP A 28 10.14 -0.52 -13.49
N SER A 29 10.73 -0.18 -12.34
CA SER A 29 12.18 -0.18 -12.13
C SER A 29 12.50 -0.74 -10.74
N PRO A 30 12.32 -2.03 -10.47
CA PRO A 30 12.66 -2.62 -9.17
C PRO A 30 14.16 -2.54 -8.86
N ILE A 31 14.52 -2.31 -7.59
CA ILE A 31 15.92 -2.36 -7.09
C ILE A 31 16.23 -3.58 -6.25
N ILE A 32 15.19 -4.27 -5.79
CA ILE A 32 15.29 -5.47 -4.98
C ILE A 32 14.49 -6.59 -5.65
N SER A 33 14.91 -7.81 -5.40
CA SER A 33 14.19 -9.02 -5.78
C SER A 33 12.93 -9.23 -4.93
N ASP A 34 12.02 -10.05 -5.42
CA ASP A 34 10.80 -10.43 -4.69
C ASP A 34 11.13 -11.08 -3.33
N VAL A 35 12.21 -11.87 -3.27
CA VAL A 35 12.67 -12.52 -2.03
C VAL A 35 13.10 -11.50 -0.97
N GLU A 36 13.83 -10.47 -1.38
CA GLU A 36 14.25 -9.39 -0.47
C GLU A 36 13.05 -8.59 0.01
N TYR A 37 12.09 -8.32 -0.89
CA TYR A 37 10.84 -7.66 -0.52
C TYR A 37 10.05 -8.48 0.52
N ASP A 38 9.92 -9.78 0.30
CA ASP A 38 9.23 -10.69 1.22
C ASP A 38 9.91 -10.75 2.59
N GLN A 39 11.24 -10.69 2.65
CA GLN A 39 11.98 -10.61 3.91
C GLN A 39 11.65 -9.34 4.68
N LEU A 40 11.64 -8.17 4.01
CA LEU A 40 11.25 -6.91 4.62
C LEU A 40 9.81 -6.94 5.13
N LEU A 41 8.89 -7.49 4.34
CA LEU A 41 7.48 -7.61 4.72
C LEU A 41 7.30 -8.55 5.92
N ASN A 42 8.04 -9.64 5.98
CA ASN A 42 8.02 -10.57 7.11
C ASN A 42 8.61 -9.94 8.39
N GLU A 43 9.64 -9.09 8.28
CA GLU A 43 10.16 -8.33 9.43
C GLU A 43 9.09 -7.39 10.01
N VAL A 44 8.37 -6.66 9.15
CA VAL A 44 7.25 -5.79 9.55
C VAL A 44 6.13 -6.59 10.20
N LYS A 45 5.72 -7.71 9.60
CA LYS A 45 4.70 -8.61 10.17
C LYS A 45 5.08 -9.07 11.57
N ARG A 46 6.34 -9.47 11.80
CA ARG A 46 6.80 -9.90 13.12
C ARG A 46 6.68 -8.77 14.15
N ILE A 47 7.12 -7.56 13.79
CA ILE A 47 7.02 -6.40 14.70
C ILE A 47 5.54 -6.10 15.02
N GLU A 48 4.65 -6.16 14.03
CA GLU A 48 3.22 -5.94 14.23
C GLU A 48 2.55 -7.03 15.07
N THR A 49 2.98 -8.28 14.96
CA THR A 49 2.48 -9.37 15.82
C THR A 49 2.88 -9.18 17.29
N GLU A 50 4.08 -8.64 17.54
CA GLU A 50 4.56 -8.32 18.89
C GLU A 50 3.92 -7.02 19.43
N HIS A 51 3.57 -6.09 18.54
CA HIS A 51 3.02 -4.77 18.85
C HIS A 51 1.75 -4.46 18.06
N SER A 52 0.66 -5.19 18.34
CA SER A 52 -0.62 -5.04 17.63
C SER A 52 -1.21 -3.62 17.67
N GLY A 53 -0.89 -2.83 18.69
CA GLY A 53 -1.28 -1.43 18.80
C GLY A 53 -0.56 -0.46 17.84
N TRP A 54 0.44 -0.92 17.09
CA TRP A 54 1.17 -0.12 16.11
C TRP A 54 0.70 -0.32 14.67
N ILE A 55 -0.23 -1.26 14.44
CA ILE A 55 -0.80 -1.53 13.12
C ILE A 55 -1.59 -0.30 12.66
N THR A 56 -1.20 0.25 11.52
CA THR A 56 -1.89 1.38 10.90
C THR A 56 -2.58 0.97 9.59
N PRO A 57 -3.67 1.65 9.18
CA PRO A 57 -4.39 1.31 7.94
C PRO A 57 -3.55 1.43 6.66
N ASP A 58 -2.52 2.29 6.68
CA ASP A 58 -1.55 2.47 5.59
C ASP A 58 -0.42 1.43 5.60
N SER A 59 -0.38 0.52 6.58
CA SER A 59 0.67 -0.48 6.67
C SER A 59 0.68 -1.42 5.45
N PRO A 60 1.87 -1.75 4.90
CA PRO A 60 1.99 -2.70 3.79
C PRO A 60 1.36 -4.06 4.07
N THR A 61 1.29 -4.48 5.33
CA THR A 61 0.68 -5.77 5.74
C THR A 61 -0.84 -5.78 5.62
N GLN A 62 -1.49 -4.61 5.66
CA GLN A 62 -2.94 -4.46 5.53
C GLN A 62 -3.42 -4.42 4.08
N ARG A 63 -2.51 -4.26 3.11
CA ARG A 63 -2.86 -4.22 1.68
C ARG A 63 -3.27 -5.58 1.11
N ALA A 64 -2.85 -6.68 1.72
CA ALA A 64 -3.16 -8.03 1.25
C ALA A 64 -4.30 -8.65 2.08
N GLY A 65 -5.50 -8.73 1.48
CA GLY A 65 -6.58 -9.57 1.97
C GLY A 65 -7.21 -9.09 3.30
N SER A 66 -7.98 -8.01 3.24
CA SER A 66 -8.97 -7.73 4.28
C SER A 66 -10.14 -8.73 4.15
N LYS A 67 -10.88 -8.94 5.25
CA LYS A 67 -12.11 -9.75 5.23
C LYS A 67 -13.01 -9.27 4.08
N PRO A 68 -13.59 -10.17 3.25
CA PRO A 68 -14.49 -9.78 2.18
C PRO A 68 -15.58 -8.85 2.73
N ALA A 69 -15.76 -7.70 2.10
CA ALA A 69 -16.85 -6.81 2.46
C ALA A 69 -18.17 -7.44 1.99
N ASP A 70 -19.20 -7.45 2.86
CA ASP A 70 -20.52 -7.97 2.50
C ASP A 70 -21.19 -7.12 1.40
N ARG A 71 -20.81 -5.84 1.31
CA ARG A 71 -21.28 -4.89 0.27
C ARG A 71 -20.36 -3.67 0.16
N PHE A 72 -20.35 -3.05 -1.01
CA PHE A 72 -19.75 -1.72 -1.20
C PHE A 72 -20.76 -0.64 -0.82
N GLU A 73 -20.33 0.36 -0.04
CA GLU A 73 -21.14 1.53 0.28
C GLU A 73 -21.10 2.54 -0.88
N LYS A 74 -22.25 3.11 -1.22
CA LYS A 74 -22.33 4.17 -2.22
C LYS A 74 -21.89 5.49 -1.60
N ILE A 75 -20.76 6.02 -2.05
CA ILE A 75 -20.29 7.35 -1.66
C ILE A 75 -20.75 8.36 -2.72
N ARG A 76 -21.33 9.49 -2.28
CA ARG A 76 -21.75 10.56 -3.18
C ARG A 76 -20.54 11.40 -3.58
N HIS A 77 -20.31 11.56 -4.88
CA HIS A 77 -19.31 12.49 -5.38
C HIS A 77 -19.71 13.94 -5.08
N PRO A 78 -18.76 14.81 -4.69
CA PRO A 78 -19.05 16.22 -4.38
C PRO A 78 -19.43 17.04 -5.62
N ALA A 79 -19.08 16.55 -6.82
CA ALA A 79 -19.44 17.14 -8.10
C ALA A 79 -19.76 16.03 -9.13
N PRO A 80 -20.48 16.32 -10.22
CA PRO A 80 -20.68 15.36 -11.31
C PRO A 80 -19.36 14.91 -11.92
N ILE A 81 -19.18 13.60 -12.11
CA ILE A 81 -18.08 13.06 -12.92
C ILE A 81 -18.52 13.12 -14.39
N LEU A 82 -17.83 13.94 -15.18
CA LEU A 82 -18.13 14.11 -16.60
C LEU A 82 -17.66 12.89 -17.41
N SER A 83 -18.47 12.45 -18.36
CA SER A 83 -18.06 11.48 -19.37
C SER A 83 -17.40 12.21 -20.54
N LEU A 84 -16.41 11.57 -21.16
CA LEU A 84 -15.89 12.03 -22.44
C LEU A 84 -16.93 11.79 -23.55
N ALA A 85 -16.97 12.69 -24.53
CA ALA A 85 -17.73 12.49 -25.76
C ALA A 85 -17.01 11.48 -26.66
N ASN A 86 -17.78 10.73 -27.45
CA ASN A 86 -17.21 9.84 -28.46
C ASN A 86 -16.77 10.64 -29.68
N ALA A 87 -15.72 10.16 -30.35
CA ALA A 87 -15.31 10.62 -31.67
C ALA A 87 -15.14 9.38 -32.58
N PHE A 88 -15.74 9.42 -33.75
CA PHE A 88 -15.81 8.34 -34.74
C PHE A 88 -15.05 8.66 -36.03
N GLY A 89 -14.47 9.85 -36.16
CA GLY A 89 -13.70 10.26 -37.34
C GLY A 89 -12.83 11.49 -37.10
N ALA A 90 -12.01 11.84 -38.10
CA ALA A 90 -11.18 13.04 -38.07
C ALA A 90 -11.98 14.36 -38.24
N ASP A 91 -13.23 14.24 -38.70
CA ASP A 91 -14.18 15.35 -38.91
C ASP A 91 -15.20 15.50 -37.75
N ASP A 92 -15.10 14.68 -36.69
CA ASP A 92 -15.84 14.84 -35.42
C ASP A 92 -15.16 15.84 -34.48
#